data_AF-A0A9D4A4F0-F1
#
_entry.id   AF-A0A9D4A4F0-F1
#
_cell.length_a   1.000
_cell.length_b   1.000
_cell.length_c   1.000
_cell.angle_alpha   90.00
_cell.angle_beta   90.00
_cell.angle_gamma   90.00
#
_symmetry.space_group_name_H-M   'P 1'
#
loop_
_entity.id
_entity.type
_entity.pdbx_description
1 polymer ?
#
loop_
_entity_poly.entity_id
_entity_poly.type
_entity_poly.pdbx_seq_one_letter_code
_entity_poly.pdbx_strand_id
1 'polypeptide(L)'
;FWNPAYNCFTFGEVDLIPTLEEYTTLLRCPRIRGNKAYFRPANVPTFVKKLMSITGMSEQWVTARIQQKGDGKCIPWASLRDLILAHPDVKRKVDVLALSIYGLVIFPKALRHIDEAVTDLFD
;
A
#
# COMPACT_ATOMS: atom_id res chain seq x y z
N PHE A 1 17.92 15.19 14.56
CA PHE A 1 18.35 13.95 13.86
C PHE A 1 17.22 12.93 13.85
N TRP A 2 17.27 11.91 12.98
CA TRP A 2 16.21 10.91 12.79
C TRP A 2 16.07 9.96 13.99
N ASN A 3 14.85 9.76 14.47
CA ASN A 3 14.46 8.89 15.56
C ASN A 3 13.59 7.73 15.01
N PRO A 4 14.14 6.51 14.90
CA PRO A 4 13.44 5.38 14.30
C PRO A 4 12.30 4.82 15.16
N ALA A 5 12.29 5.06 16.49
CA ALA A 5 11.20 4.59 17.36
C ALA A 5 9.87 5.30 17.05
N TYR A 6 9.95 6.56 16.62
CA TYR A 6 8.80 7.41 16.31
C TYR A 6 8.69 7.75 14.82
N ASN A 7 9.61 7.27 13.98
CA ASN A 7 9.70 7.57 12.54
C ASN A 7 9.69 9.09 12.25
N CYS A 8 10.47 9.87 13.01
CA CYS A 8 10.52 11.32 12.84
C CYS A 8 11.89 11.92 13.14
N PHE A 9 12.09 13.18 12.79
CA PHE A 9 13.28 13.91 13.24
C PHE A 9 13.00 14.57 14.59
N THR A 10 13.94 14.46 15.54
CA THR A 10 13.87 15.14 16.84
C THR A 10 15.06 16.07 17.04
N PHE A 11 14.87 17.15 17.80
CA PHE A 11 15.93 18.06 18.24
C PHE A 11 15.79 18.33 19.74
N GLY A 12 16.65 17.72 20.55
CA GLY A 12 16.45 17.66 22.00
C GLY A 12 15.18 16.86 22.33
N GLU A 13 14.28 17.48 23.09
CA GLU A 13 12.98 16.91 23.48
C GLU A 13 11.84 17.27 22.51
N VAL A 14 12.13 18.02 21.44
CA VAL A 14 11.13 18.46 20.47
C VAL A 14 11.10 17.50 19.29
N ASP A 15 9.91 17.00 18.93
CA ASP A 15 9.69 16.33 17.66
C ASP A 15 9.46 17.36 16.54
N LEU A 16 10.01 17.08 15.36
CA LEU A 16 9.85 17.90 14.18
C LEU A 16 8.74 17.36 13.27
N ILE A 17 7.79 16.59 13.83
CA ILE A 17 6.58 16.21 13.10
C ILE A 17 5.61 17.39 13.27
N PRO A 18 5.31 18.16 12.21
CA PRO A 18 4.24 19.13 12.31
C PRO A 18 2.96 18.41 12.68
N THR A 19 2.21 19.00 13.61
CA THR A 19 0.84 18.61 13.89
C THR A 19 0.00 18.69 12.61
N LEU A 20 -1.13 17.99 12.61
CA LEU A 20 -2.02 18.00 11.46
C LEU A 20 -2.48 19.42 11.08
N GLU A 21 -2.66 20.29 12.08
CA GLU A 21 -3.03 21.69 11.88
C GLU A 21 -1.90 22.51 11.24
N GLU A 22 -0.66 22.31 11.68
CA GLU A 22 0.52 22.93 11.08
C GLU A 22 0.71 22.49 9.62
N TYR A 23 0.53 21.20 9.32
CA TYR A 23 0.54 20.71 7.94
C TYR A 23 -0.56 21.35 7.08
N THR A 24 -1.79 21.49 7.59
CA THR A 24 -2.88 22.14 6.84
C THR A 24 -2.56 23.60 6.54
N THR A 25 -1.87 24.28 7.46
CA THR A 25 -1.44 25.67 7.33
C THR A 25 -0.31 25.82 6.32
N LEU A 26 0.75 25.00 6.44
CA LEU A 26 1.91 25.02 5.55
C LEU A 26 1.54 24.67 4.10
N LEU A 27 0.77 23.60 3.91
CA LEU A 27 0.38 23.12 2.58
C LEU A 27 -0.83 23.85 2.01
N ARG A 28 -1.47 24.75 2.78
CA ARG A 28 -2.73 25.42 2.44
C ARG A 28 -3.80 24.44 1.97
N CYS A 29 -3.82 23.25 2.57
CA CYS A 29 -4.69 22.15 2.19
C CYS A 29 -5.58 21.79 3.38
N PRO A 30 -6.82 22.30 3.46
CA PRO A 30 -7.68 22.10 4.63
C PRO A 30 -8.19 20.64 4.78
N ARG A 31 -7.93 19.77 3.80
CA ARG A 31 -8.46 18.39 3.73
C ARG A 31 -7.42 17.29 3.95
N ILE A 32 -6.27 17.60 4.55
CA ILE A 32 -5.21 16.60 4.80
C ILE A 32 -5.72 15.41 5.63
N ARG A 33 -6.71 15.62 6.51
CA ARG A 33 -7.38 14.57 7.29
C ARG A 33 -7.90 13.39 6.45
N GLY A 34 -8.22 13.60 5.17
CA GLY A 34 -8.65 12.55 4.25
C GLY A 34 -7.55 12.00 3.34
N ASN A 35 -6.36 12.60 3.34
CA ASN A 35 -5.28 12.22 2.44
C ASN A 35 -4.37 11.17 3.09
N LYS A 36 -4.51 9.92 2.65
CA LYS A 36 -3.73 8.77 3.12
C LYS A 36 -2.22 8.93 2.95
N ALA A 37 -1.75 9.81 2.06
CA ALA A 37 -0.32 10.10 1.91
C ALA A 37 0.29 10.76 3.16
N TYR A 38 -0.54 11.48 3.94
CA TYR A 38 -0.11 12.23 5.12
C TYR A 38 -0.73 11.72 6.43
N PHE A 39 -1.79 10.91 6.34
CA PHE A 39 -2.49 10.35 7.49
C PHE A 39 -2.51 8.82 7.43
N ARG A 40 -1.82 8.16 8.37
CA ARG A 40 -1.87 6.71 8.54
C ARG A 40 -2.94 6.35 9.58
N PRO A 41 -4.05 5.69 9.20
CA PRO A 41 -5.07 5.30 10.17
C PRO A 41 -4.54 4.22 11.11
N ALA A 42 -4.96 4.23 12.39
CA ALA A 42 -4.53 3.27 13.40
C ALA A 42 -4.87 1.80 13.04
N ASN A 43 -5.94 1.59 12.27
CA ASN A 43 -6.40 0.27 11.83
C ASN A 43 -6.05 0.03 10.35
N VAL A 44 -4.77 -0.05 10.03
CA VAL A 44 -4.34 -0.37 8.65
C VAL A 44 -4.77 -1.81 8.31
N PRO A 45 -5.53 -2.03 7.22
CA PRO A 45 -5.90 -3.37 6.79
C PRO A 45 -4.65 -4.21 6.51
N THR A 46 -4.70 -5.50 6.82
CA THR A 46 -3.61 -6.43 6.49
C THR A 46 -3.45 -6.57 4.98
N PHE A 47 -2.26 -6.96 4.52
CA PHE A 47 -2.00 -7.21 3.09
C PHE A 47 -3.03 -8.15 2.46
N VAL A 48 -3.44 -9.21 3.18
CA VAL A 48 -4.50 -10.13 2.78
C VAL A 48 -5.82 -9.40 2.54
N LYS A 49 -6.28 -8.58 3.50
CA LYS A 49 -7.53 -7.84 3.38
C LYS A 49 -7.50 -6.84 2.22
N LYS A 50 -6.36 -6.18 1.99
CA LYS A 50 -6.19 -5.26 0.84
C LYS A 50 -6.28 -6.00 -0.48
N LEU A 51 -5.58 -7.12 -0.63
CA LEU A 51 -5.67 -7.93 -1.83
C LEU A 51 -7.08 -8.46 -2.07
N MET A 52 -7.80 -8.91 -1.04
CA MET A 52 -9.21 -9.29 -1.17
C MET A 52 -10.06 -8.11 -1.65
N SER A 53 -9.86 -6.93 -1.06
CA SER A 53 -10.59 -5.72 -1.46
C SER A 53 -10.34 -5.37 -2.93
N ILE A 54 -9.09 -5.41 -3.39
CA ILE A 54 -8.69 -5.03 -4.75
C ILE A 54 -9.14 -6.10 -5.77
N THR A 55 -8.81 -7.37 -5.49
CA THR A 55 -8.99 -8.47 -6.43
C THR A 55 -10.41 -9.04 -6.44
N GLY A 56 -11.19 -8.83 -5.38
CA GLY A 56 -12.48 -9.49 -5.19
C GLY A 56 -12.39 -10.99 -4.85
N MET A 57 -11.19 -11.52 -4.58
CA MET A 57 -10.97 -12.94 -4.30
C MET A 57 -11.16 -13.29 -2.82
N SER A 58 -11.39 -14.58 -2.56
CA SER A 58 -11.49 -15.09 -1.19
C SER A 58 -10.15 -15.04 -0.45
N GLU A 59 -10.22 -14.99 0.88
CA GLU A 59 -9.04 -15.01 1.74
C GLU A 59 -8.14 -16.23 1.48
N GLN A 60 -8.75 -17.40 1.26
CA GLN A 60 -8.04 -18.65 0.95
C GLN A 60 -7.26 -18.54 -0.37
N TRP A 61 -7.85 -17.92 -1.39
CA TRP A 61 -7.18 -17.74 -2.67
C TRP A 61 -5.95 -16.83 -2.53
N VAL A 62 -6.10 -15.74 -1.75
CA VAL A 62 -5.07 -14.73 -1.50
C VAL A 62 -3.93 -15.31 -0.66
N THR A 63 -4.25 -15.90 0.49
CA THR A 63 -3.26 -16.45 1.43
C THR A 63 -2.43 -17.57 0.81
N ALA A 64 -3.03 -18.41 -0.04
CA ALA A 64 -2.32 -19.47 -0.77
C ALA A 64 -1.28 -18.95 -1.79
N ARG A 65 -1.37 -17.68 -2.19
CA ARG A 65 -0.52 -17.07 -3.23
C ARG A 65 0.48 -16.07 -2.70
N ILE A 66 0.30 -15.57 -1.48
CA ILE A 66 1.26 -14.68 -0.84
C ILE A 66 2.53 -15.47 -0.52
N GLN A 67 3.67 -14.86 -0.84
CA GLN A 67 4.99 -15.42 -0.60
C GLN A 67 5.84 -14.43 0.20
N GLN A 68 6.70 -14.95 1.07
CA GLN A 68 7.75 -14.14 1.68
C GLN A 68 8.89 -14.00 0.67
N LYS A 69 9.30 -12.77 0.34
CA LYS A 69 10.41 -12.54 -0.59
C LYS A 69 11.24 -11.35 -0.13
N GLY A 70 12.50 -11.62 0.23
CA GLY A 70 13.35 -10.64 0.87
C GLY A 70 12.83 -10.28 2.26
N ASP A 71 12.65 -8.99 2.50
CA ASP A 71 12.17 -8.40 3.76
C ASP A 71 10.63 -8.33 3.87
N GLY A 72 9.89 -8.53 2.77
CA GLY A 72 8.45 -8.30 2.69
C GLY A 72 7.63 -9.48 2.21
N LYS A 73 6.30 -9.38 2.40
CA LYS A 73 5.33 -10.26 1.73
C LYS A 73 5.04 -9.73 0.34
N CYS A 74 4.83 -10.63 -0.60
CA CYS A 74 4.55 -10.29 -1.98
C CYS A 74 3.56 -11.25 -2.63
N ILE A 75 2.98 -10.83 -3.74
CA ILE A 75 2.15 -11.68 -4.60
C ILE A 75 2.81 -11.84 -5.98
N PRO A 76 2.91 -13.06 -6.53
CA PRO A 76 3.49 -13.27 -7.86
C PRO A 76 2.67 -12.61 -8.97
N TRP A 77 3.34 -11.96 -9.92
CA TRP A 77 2.71 -11.38 -11.11
C TRP A 77 1.92 -12.42 -11.91
N ALA A 78 2.45 -13.64 -12.05
CA ALA A 78 1.77 -14.71 -12.78
C ALA A 78 0.35 -14.96 -12.25
N SER A 79 0.17 -14.98 -10.93
CA SER A 79 -1.13 -15.17 -10.30
C SER A 79 -2.10 -14.00 -10.58
N LEU A 80 -1.60 -12.76 -10.57
CA LEU A 80 -2.41 -11.58 -10.90
C LEU A 80 -2.77 -11.53 -12.40
N ARG A 81 -1.84 -11.90 -13.27
CA ARG A 81 -2.07 -11.97 -14.73
C ARG A 81 -3.16 -12.98 -15.06
N ASP A 82 -3.05 -14.19 -14.50
CA ASP A 82 -4.04 -15.24 -14.74
C ASP A 82 -5.42 -14.81 -14.20
N LEU A 83 -5.45 -14.10 -13.07
CA LEU A 83 -6.66 -13.49 -12.54
C LEU A 83 -7.25 -12.44 -13.50
N ILE A 84 -6.45 -11.49 -14.02
CA ILE A 84 -6.92 -10.46 -14.98
C ILE A 84 -7.59 -11.11 -16.20
N LEU A 85 -7.03 -12.20 -16.72
CA LEU A 85 -7.59 -12.90 -17.87
C LEU A 85 -8.94 -13.53 -17.54
N ALA A 86 -9.05 -14.20 -16.39
CA ALA A 86 -10.23 -14.96 -15.99
C ALA A 86 -11.34 -14.14 -15.28
N HIS A 87 -11.04 -12.95 -14.77
CA HIS A 87 -11.99 -12.20 -13.93
C HIS A 87 -13.26 -11.82 -14.73
N PRO A 88 -14.48 -11.98 -14.21
CA PRO A 88 -15.69 -11.56 -14.94
C PRO A 88 -15.93 -10.04 -14.87
N ASP A 89 -15.56 -9.41 -13.75
CA ASP A 89 -15.71 -7.96 -13.54
C ASP A 89 -14.56 -7.17 -14.19
N VAL A 90 -14.90 -6.28 -15.12
CA VAL A 90 -13.97 -5.41 -15.84
C VAL A 90 -13.29 -4.41 -14.90
N LYS A 91 -14.00 -3.85 -13.92
CA LYS A 91 -13.43 -2.87 -12.98
C LYS A 91 -12.31 -3.51 -12.17
N ARG A 92 -12.55 -4.72 -11.66
CA ARG A 92 -11.55 -5.52 -10.94
C ARG A 92 -10.32 -5.82 -11.80
N LYS A 93 -10.50 -6.12 -13.09
CA LYS A 93 -9.35 -6.29 -14.00
C LYS A 93 -8.48 -5.04 -14.05
N VAL A 94 -9.10 -3.87 -14.16
CA VAL A 94 -8.38 -2.60 -14.20
C VAL A 94 -7.65 -2.35 -12.89
N ASP A 95 -8.29 -2.61 -11.73
CA ASP A 95 -7.67 -2.44 -10.42
C ASP A 95 -6.45 -3.37 -10.24
N VAL A 96 -6.56 -4.65 -10.62
CA VAL A 96 -5.45 -5.61 -10.55
C VAL A 96 -4.35 -5.27 -11.55
N LEU A 97 -4.69 -4.79 -12.74
CA LEU A 97 -3.71 -4.32 -13.72
C LEU A 97 -2.97 -3.09 -13.20
N ALA A 98 -3.68 -2.12 -12.63
CA ALA A 98 -3.07 -0.94 -11.99
C ALA A 98 -2.12 -1.37 -10.87
N LEU A 99 -2.55 -2.25 -9.96
CA LEU A 99 -1.70 -2.80 -8.91
C LEU A 99 -0.41 -3.41 -9.48
N SER A 100 -0.53 -4.11 -10.60
CA SER A 100 0.60 -4.76 -11.26
C SER A 100 1.55 -3.77 -11.91
N ILE A 101 1.04 -2.70 -12.54
CA ILE A 101 1.87 -1.62 -13.08
C ILE A 101 2.62 -0.90 -11.95
N TYR A 102 1.91 -0.54 -10.88
CA TYR A 102 2.53 0.10 -9.73
C TYR A 102 3.61 -0.78 -9.09
N GLY A 103 3.37 -2.09 -8.93
CA GLY A 103 4.32 -2.97 -8.27
C GLY A 103 5.47 -3.48 -9.13
N LEU A 104 5.30 -3.57 -10.46
CA LEU A 104 6.32 -4.11 -11.37
C LEU A 104 7.10 -3.04 -12.11
N VAL A 105 6.52 -1.86 -12.32
CA VAL A 105 7.12 -0.79 -13.15
C VAL A 105 7.47 0.43 -12.32
N ILE A 106 6.55 0.91 -11.48
CA ILE A 106 6.74 2.18 -10.75
C ILE A 106 7.55 1.97 -9.47
N PHE A 107 7.21 0.94 -8.68
CA PHE A 107 7.85 0.62 -7.40
C PHE A 107 8.38 -0.84 -7.37
N PRO A 108 9.27 -1.23 -8.30
CA PRO A 108 9.78 -2.59 -8.37
C PRO A 108 10.67 -2.90 -7.16
N LYS A 109 10.18 -3.73 -6.23
CA LYS A 109 10.97 -4.18 -5.07
C LYS A 109 11.48 -5.62 -5.23
N ALA A 110 10.73 -6.47 -5.92
CA ALA A 110 11.08 -7.87 -6.13
C ALA A 110 10.76 -8.34 -7.55
N LEU A 111 11.71 -9.02 -8.18
CA LEU A 111 11.56 -9.46 -9.58
C LEU A 111 10.31 -10.35 -9.75
N ARG A 112 9.42 -9.99 -10.69
CA ARG A 112 8.16 -10.69 -11.03
C ARG A 112 7.14 -10.78 -9.87
N HIS A 113 7.27 -9.96 -8.84
CA HIS A 113 6.39 -9.97 -7.66
C HIS A 113 5.99 -8.54 -7.29
N ILE A 114 4.81 -8.40 -6.69
CA ILE A 114 4.28 -7.13 -6.20
C ILE A 114 4.42 -7.15 -4.68
N ASP A 115 5.13 -6.18 -4.12
CA ASP A 115 5.35 -6.03 -2.67
C ASP A 115 4.09 -5.51 -1.97
N GLU A 116 3.93 -5.88 -0.69
CA GLU A 116 2.76 -5.50 0.10
C GLU A 116 2.58 -3.98 0.22
N ALA A 117 3.66 -3.19 0.26
CA ALA A 117 3.58 -1.74 0.41
C ALA A 117 2.86 -1.08 -0.77
N VAL A 118 2.87 -1.72 -1.95
CA VAL A 118 2.17 -1.19 -3.14
C VAL A 118 0.65 -1.19 -2.94
N THR A 119 0.12 -2.12 -2.15
CA THR A 119 -1.33 -2.17 -1.86
C THR A 119 -1.79 -1.02 -0.98
N ASP A 120 -0.87 -0.31 -0.31
CA ASP A 120 -1.19 0.87 0.49
C ASP A 120 -1.67 2.06 -0.36
N LEU A 121 -1.41 2.01 -1.69
CA LEU A 121 -1.86 3.00 -2.66
C LEU A 121 -3.31 2.82 -3.12
N PHE A 122 -3.96 1.72 -2.73
CA PHE A 122 -5.30 1.34 -3.18
C PHE A 122 -6.31 1.40 -2.02
N ASP A 123 -7.57 1.67 -2.37
CA ASP A 123 -8.71 1.76 -1.45
C ASP A 123 -9.56 0.48 -1.43
#